data_AF-A0A2E8FKV7-F1
#
_entry.id   AF-A0A2E8FKV7-F1
#
_cell.length_a   1.000
_cell.length_b   1.000
_cell.length_c   1.000
_cell.angle_alpha   90.00
_cell.angle_beta   90.00
_cell.angle_gamma   90.00
#
_symmetry.space_group_name_H-M   'P 1'
#
loop_
_entity.id
_entity.type
_entity.pdbx_description
1 polymer ?
#
loop_
_entity_poly.entity_id
_entity_poly.type
_entity_poly.pdbx_seq_one_letter_code
_entity_poly.pdbx_strand_id
1 'polypeptide(L)'
;MFARCRSPASPAEEFLVTTDILVDAARQAVTLGLETVGPLLLIVLVVGLVVGLLQAATQVQDQSVGFVVRLIAVVVSLLFLLPWMLDRLAGYSADLFERIPSML
;
A
#
# COMPACT_ATOMS: atom_id res chain seq x y z
N MET A 1 -51.23 7.65 -26.39
CA MET A 1 -50.89 6.22 -26.15
C MET A 1 -49.37 6.01 -26.16
N PHE A 2 -48.60 6.90 -25.53
CA PHE A 2 -47.16 6.75 -25.30
C PHE A 2 -46.87 7.31 -23.90
N ALA A 3 -47.40 6.60 -22.90
CA ALA A 3 -47.04 6.87 -21.50
C ALA A 3 -45.66 6.25 -21.29
N ARG A 4 -44.63 7.07 -21.49
CA ARG A 4 -43.26 6.77 -21.10
C ARG A 4 -43.22 6.80 -19.58
N CYS A 5 -43.59 5.69 -18.94
CA CYS A 5 -43.25 5.43 -17.55
C CYS A 5 -41.73 5.37 -17.47
N ARG A 6 -41.11 6.53 -17.27
CA ARG A 6 -39.80 6.64 -16.69
C ARG A 6 -39.92 6.03 -15.30
N SER A 7 -39.59 4.74 -15.20
CA SER A 7 -39.40 4.08 -13.93
C SER A 7 -38.42 4.93 -13.13
N PRO A 8 -38.73 5.32 -11.88
CA PRO A 8 -37.68 5.81 -11.01
C PRO A 8 -36.64 4.70 -10.91
N ALA A 9 -35.36 5.06 -11.06
CA ALA A 9 -34.25 4.16 -10.84
C ALA A 9 -34.50 3.40 -9.53
N SER A 10 -34.50 2.07 -9.61
CA SER A 10 -34.71 1.25 -8.44
C SER A 10 -33.54 1.45 -7.47
N PRO A 11 -33.75 1.48 -6.15
CA PRO A 11 -32.67 1.63 -5.18
C PRO A 11 -31.63 0.49 -5.26
N ALA A 12 -31.96 -0.61 -5.93
CA ALA A 12 -31.05 -1.73 -6.18
C ALA A 12 -30.01 -1.40 -7.26
N GLU A 13 -30.33 -0.61 -8.28
CA GLU A 13 -29.35 -0.24 -9.34
C GLU A 13 -28.36 0.83 -8.85
N GLU A 14 -28.80 1.75 -7.98
CA GLU A 14 -27.91 2.70 -7.29
C GLU A 14 -27.00 1.99 -6.26
N PHE A 15 -27.53 0.98 -5.55
CA PHE A 15 -26.75 0.15 -4.64
C PHE A 15 -25.74 -0.74 -5.38
N LEU A 16 -26.11 -1.34 -6.52
CA LEU A 16 -25.19 -2.15 -7.33
C LEU A 16 -24.04 -1.28 -7.87
N VAL A 17 -24.33 -0.13 -8.47
CA VAL A 17 -23.31 0.82 -8.94
C VAL A 17 -22.39 1.26 -7.79
N THR A 18 -22.95 1.57 -6.62
CA THR A 18 -22.16 1.89 -5.42
C THR A 18 -21.28 0.72 -4.97
N THR A 19 -21.78 -0.51 -5.03
CA THR A 19 -21.04 -1.71 -4.61
C THR A 19 -19.90 -2.03 -5.58
N ASP A 20 -20.14 -1.88 -6.88
CA ASP A 20 -19.11 -2.06 -7.92
C ASP A 20 -17.95 -1.06 -7.72
N ILE A 21 -18.28 0.21 -7.44
CA ILE A 21 -17.29 1.25 -7.16
C ILE A 21 -16.51 0.94 -5.88
N LEU A 22 -17.20 0.46 -4.83
CA LEU A 22 -16.58 0.11 -3.55
C LEU A 22 -15.61 -1.07 -3.71
N VAL A 23 -16.01 -2.09 -4.47
CA VAL A 23 -15.20 -3.28 -4.76
C VAL A 23 -14.00 -2.90 -5.62
N ASP A 24 -14.16 -2.04 -6.62
CA ASP A 24 -13.06 -1.57 -7.46
C ASP A 24 -12.06 -0.71 -6.67
N ALA A 25 -12.53 0.20 -5.80
CA ALA A 25 -11.67 0.97 -4.90
C ALA A 25 -10.90 0.03 -3.94
N ALA A 26 -11.58 -0.93 -3.34
CA ALA A 26 -10.95 -1.93 -2.47
C ALA A 26 -9.90 -2.76 -3.23
N ARG A 27 -10.22 -3.18 -4.46
CA ARG A 27 -9.30 -3.94 -5.32
C ARG A 27 -8.06 -3.11 -5.66
N GLN A 28 -8.23 -1.84 -6.05
CA GLN A 28 -7.11 -0.94 -6.34
C GLN A 28 -6.22 -0.72 -5.12
N ALA A 29 -6.80 -0.51 -3.94
CA ALA A 29 -6.05 -0.40 -2.69
C ALA A 29 -5.21 -1.65 -2.41
N VAL A 30 -5.79 -2.85 -2.60
CA VAL A 30 -5.08 -4.12 -2.41
C VAL A 30 -3.97 -4.31 -3.45
N THR A 31 -4.23 -4.02 -4.73
CA THR A 31 -3.22 -4.12 -5.79
C THR A 31 -2.06 -3.15 -5.55
N LEU A 32 -2.36 -1.91 -5.16
CA LEU A 32 -1.33 -0.93 -4.82
C LEU A 32 -0.52 -1.36 -3.60
N GLY A 33 -1.20 -1.90 -2.58
CA GLY A 33 -0.52 -2.49 -1.42
C GLY A 33 0.40 -3.64 -1.83
N LEU A 34 -0.03 -4.53 -2.71
CA LEU A 34 0.76 -5.66 -3.19
C LEU A 34 1.99 -5.20 -3.99
N GLU A 35 1.81 -4.24 -4.90
CA GLU A 35 2.90 -3.62 -5.65
C GLU A 35 3.89 -2.88 -4.74
N THR A 36 3.40 -2.27 -3.66
CA THR A 36 4.22 -1.55 -2.67
C THR A 36 5.01 -2.51 -1.78
N VAL A 37 4.38 -3.60 -1.35
CA VAL A 37 4.97 -4.58 -0.42
C VAL A 37 5.97 -5.50 -1.13
N GLY A 38 5.83 -5.74 -2.44
CA GLY A 38 6.76 -6.54 -3.24
C GLY A 38 8.24 -6.12 -3.13
N PRO A 39 8.61 -4.88 -3.54
CA PRO A 39 9.98 -4.40 -3.44
C PRO A 39 10.41 -4.18 -1.98
N LEU A 40 9.47 -3.83 -1.09
CA LEU A 40 9.73 -3.71 0.35
C LEU A 40 10.24 -5.03 0.96
N LEU A 41 9.56 -6.14 0.68
CA LEU A 41 9.96 -7.47 1.15
C LEU A 41 11.35 -7.86 0.64
N LEU A 42 11.63 -7.60 -0.64
CA LEU A 42 12.91 -7.94 -1.25
C LEU A 42 14.07 -7.17 -0.60
N ILE A 43 13.88 -5.87 -0.35
CA ILE A 43 14.90 -5.04 0.31
C ILE A 43 15.10 -5.47 1.76
N VAL A 44 14.02 -5.72 2.51
CA VAL A 44 14.10 -6.21 3.90
C VAL A 44 14.83 -7.55 3.97
N LEU A 45 14.58 -8.46 3.02
CA LEU A 45 15.26 -9.76 2.94
C LEU A 45 16.77 -9.59 2.71
N VAL A 46 17.15 -8.78 1.72
CA VAL A 46 18.57 -8.52 1.39
C VAL A 46 19.28 -7.86 2.56
N VAL A 47 18.71 -6.80 3.13
CA VAL A 47 19.32 -6.08 4.27
C VAL A 47 19.39 -6.97 5.50
N GLY A 48 18.33 -7.72 5.80
CA GLY A 48 18.31 -8.66 6.93
C GLY A 48 19.37 -9.75 6.80
N LEU A 49 19.57 -10.27 5.58
CA LEU A 49 20.61 -11.25 5.28
C LEU A 49 22.01 -10.66 5.45
N VAL A 50 22.27 -9.49 4.87
CA VAL A 50 23.58 -8.82 4.96
C VAL A 50 23.94 -8.49 6.41
N VAL A 51 23.01 -7.92 7.16
CA VAL A 51 23.23 -7.57 8.58
C VAL A 51 23.45 -8.83 9.43
N GLY A 52 22.68 -9.89 9.18
CA GLY A 52 22.85 -11.18 9.85
C GLY A 52 24.20 -11.81 9.57
N LEU A 53 24.67 -11.76 8.33
CA LEU A 53 25.99 -12.22 7.93
C LEU A 53 27.11 -11.41 8.58
N LEU A 54 26.98 -10.08 8.66
CA LEU A 54 27.95 -9.22 9.32
C LEU A 54 28.03 -9.52 10.82
N GLN A 55 26.89 -9.71 11.50
CA GLN A 55 26.90 -10.15 12.91
C GLN A 55 27.58 -11.50 13.11
N ALA A 56 27.33 -12.47 12.21
CA ALA A 56 27.93 -13.80 12.31
C ALA A 56 29.45 -13.80 12.00
N ALA A 57 29.88 -13.00 11.03
CA ALA A 57 31.26 -12.97 10.55
C ALA A 57 32.24 -12.29 11.52
N THR A 58 31.80 -11.28 12.27
CA THR A 58 32.70 -10.51 13.16
C THR A 58 32.92 -11.16 14.54
N GLN A 59 32.22 -12.26 14.88
CA GLN A 59 32.31 -12.96 16.17
C GLN A 59 32.16 -12.09 17.43
N VAL A 60 31.60 -10.88 17.31
CA VAL A 60 31.27 -10.02 18.45
C VAL A 60 29.86 -10.40 18.90
N GLN A 61 29.78 -11.31 19.88
CA GLN A 61 28.53 -11.72 20.53
C GLN A 61 28.12 -10.75 21.65
N ASP A 62 28.48 -9.48 21.51
CA ASP A 62 28.02 -8.42 22.41
C ASP A 62 26.62 -7.99 21.99
N GLN A 63 25.61 -8.42 22.76
CA GLN A 63 24.18 -8.26 22.43
C GLN A 63 23.80 -6.78 22.18
N SER A 64 24.53 -5.83 22.77
CA SER A 64 24.30 -4.39 22.61
C SER A 64 24.68 -3.88 21.22
N VAL A 65 25.82 -4.30 20.67
CA VAL A 65 26.30 -3.86 19.35
C VAL A 65 25.41 -4.42 18.24
N GLY A 66 25.01 -5.69 18.37
CA GLY A 66 24.09 -6.34 17.45
C GLY A 66 22.74 -5.65 17.33
N PHE A 67 22.21 -5.17 18.45
CA PHE A 67 20.96 -4.41 18.49
C PHE A 67 21.07 -3.08 17.74
N VAL A 68 22.14 -2.31 17.99
CA VAL A 68 22.35 -1.00 17.34
C VAL A 68 22.57 -1.15 15.83
N VAL A 69 23.40 -2.09 15.38
CA VAL A 69 23.68 -2.30 13.95
C VAL A 69 22.39 -2.70 13.20
N ARG A 70 21.58 -3.59 13.78
CA ARG A 70 20.29 -3.98 13.19
C ARG A 70 19.29 -2.82 13.16
N LEU A 71 19.23 -2.01 14.22
CA LEU A 71 18.35 -0.84 14.29
C LEU A 71 18.69 0.17 13.18
N ILE A 72 19.97 0.53 13.05
CA ILE A 72 20.44 1.47 12.02
C ILE A 72 20.12 0.94 10.62
N ALA A 73 20.36 -0.35 10.37
CA ALA A 73 20.07 -0.95 9.08
C ALA A 73 18.58 -0.89 8.70
N VAL A 74 17.68 -1.19 9.65
CA VAL A 74 16.23 -1.09 9.43
C VAL A 74 15.81 0.37 9.20
N VAL A 75 16.33 1.32 9.98
CA VAL A 75 16.02 2.74 9.83
C VAL A 75 16.48 3.26 8.46
N VAL A 76 17.70 2.96 8.04
CA VAL A 76 18.22 3.37 6.72
C VAL A 76 17.39 2.78 5.59
N SER A 77 17.02 1.50 5.70
CA SER A 77 16.15 0.84 4.74
C SER A 77 14.79 1.54 4.67
N LEU A 78 14.18 1.81 5.83
CA LEU A 78 12.89 2.48 5.91
C LEU A 78 12.95 3.88 5.30
N LEU A 79 14.00 4.67 5.59
CA LEU A 79 14.18 6.02 5.03
C LEU A 79 14.28 6.01 3.51
N PHE A 80 14.91 5.01 2.92
CA PHE A 80 14.98 4.85 1.47
C PHE A 80 13.62 4.53 0.85
N LEU A 81 12.80 3.73 1.53
CA LEU A 81 11.50 3.29 1.03
C LEU A 81 10.37 4.28 1.33
N LEU A 82 10.55 5.11 2.36
CA LEU A 82 9.57 6.10 2.81
C LEU A 82 9.06 7.04 1.71
N PRO A 83 9.92 7.73 0.91
CA PRO A 83 9.44 8.64 -0.12
C PRO A 83 8.63 7.92 -1.20
N TRP A 84 9.02 6.70 -1.56
CA TRP A 84 8.35 5.90 -2.59
C TRP A 84 6.99 5.37 -2.12
N MET A 85 6.88 4.92 -0.86
CA MET A 85 5.60 4.50 -0.28
C MET A 85 4.63 5.67 -0.14
N LEU A 86 5.14 6.84 0.26
CA LEU A 86 4.33 8.05 0.39
C LEU A 86 3.81 8.53 -0.97
N ASP A 87 4.63 8.49 -2.02
CA ASP A 87 4.20 8.83 -3.39
C ASP A 87 3.02 7.96 -3.85
N ARG A 88 3.09 6.64 -3.62
CA ARG A 88 2.02 5.69 -3.98
C ARG A 88 0.73 5.94 -3.18
N LEU A 89 0.84 6.13 -1.87
CA LEU A 89 -0.31 6.42 -1.00
C LEU A 89 -0.95 7.77 -1.33
N ALA A 90 -0.13 8.81 -1.56
CA ALA A 90 -0.61 10.14 -1.91
C ALA A 90 -1.28 10.14 -3.29
N GLY A 91 -0.69 9.45 -4.28
CA GLY A 91 -1.26 9.31 -5.61
C GLY A 91 -2.62 8.61 -5.60
N TYR A 92 -2.75 7.51 -4.85
CA TYR A 92 -4.04 6.85 -4.67
C TYR A 92 -5.07 7.72 -3.95
N SER A 93 -4.64 8.44 -2.91
CA SER A 93 -5.53 9.35 -2.20
C SER A 93 -6.04 10.46 -3.13
N ALA A 94 -5.16 11.03 -3.95
CA ALA A 94 -5.52 12.04 -4.94
C ALA A 94 -6.52 11.51 -5.99
N ASP A 95 -6.28 10.30 -6.53
CA ASP A 95 -7.19 9.65 -7.49
C ASP A 95 -8.58 9.44 -6.88
N LEU A 96 -8.65 8.99 -5.61
CA LEU A 96 -9.91 8.89 -4.88
C LEU A 96 -10.61 10.23 -4.73
N PHE A 97 -9.88 11.30 -4.36
CA PHE A 97 -10.46 12.63 -4.23
C PHE A 97 -10.94 13.22 -5.55
N GLU A 98 -10.32 12.88 -6.68
CA GLU A 98 -10.79 13.29 -8.02
C GLU A 98 -12.02 12.50 -8.49
N ARG A 99 -12.13 11.24 -8.09
CA ARG A 99 -13.28 10.37 -8.40
C ARG A 99 -14.56 10.77 -7.65
N ILE A 100 -14.46 11.22 -6.40
CA ILE A 100 -15.62 11.60 -5.57
C ILE A 100 -16.51 12.69 -6.22
N PRO A 101 -16.00 13.85 -6.68
CA PRO A 101 -16.82 14.90 -7.29
C PRO A 101 -17.40 14.50 -8.64
N SER A 102 -16.89 13.46 -9.31
CA SER A 102 -17.48 12.94 -10.55
C SER A 102 -18.75 12.12 -10.33
N MET A 103 -19.06 11.77 -9.06
CA MET A 103 -20.21 10.94 -8.66
C MET A 103 -21.33 11.73 -7.96
N LEU A 104 -21.17 13.04 -7.78
CA LEU A 104 -22.10 13.95 -7.11
C LEU A 104 -22.77 14.86 -8.14
#